data_AF-A0A087SMX1-F1
#
_entry.id   AF-A0A087SMX1-F1
#
_cell.length_a   1.000
_cell.length_b   1.000
_cell.length_c   1.000
_cell.angle_alpha   90.00
_cell.angle_beta   90.00
_cell.angle_gamma   90.00
#
_symmetry.space_group_name_H-M   'P 1'
#
loop_
_entity.id
_entity.type
_entity.pdbx_description
1 polymer ?
#
loop_
_entity_poly.entity_id
_entity_poly.type
_entity_poly.pdbx_seq_one_letter_code
_entity_poly.pdbx_strand_id
1 'polypeptide(L)'
;MSQARWELENAVQTVQDSDVDAVYHWNPAEQREMQQARPWLQDPTYFKRVRISALALLKMAMHARSGGDLEVMGVMQGKVLGDTFVVMDAFPLPVEGTETRVNAQAEAYEYMVEFLETNKVVVGGGWRDKRASGREENIVGWYHSHPGYGCWLSGIDVGTQLTNQKYQEPFLAVVVDPHRTEAAGKVELGAFRTYPEGYKAPDAGPSEYQTIPMEKIEDFGVHANQVRADVEAGVVE
;
A
#
# COMPACT_ATOMS: atom_id res chain seq x y z
N MET A 1 12.78 -13.75 15.94
CA MET A 1 13.67 -12.57 15.81
C MET A 1 13.46 -11.66 16.99
N SER A 2 14.49 -10.96 17.48
CA SER A 2 14.33 -9.92 18.51
C SER A 2 13.83 -8.62 17.88
N GLN A 3 13.06 -7.83 18.62
CA GLN A 3 12.51 -6.53 18.16
C GLN A 3 13.61 -5.61 17.58
N ALA A 4 14.69 -5.40 18.32
CA ALA A 4 15.82 -4.56 17.88
C ALA A 4 16.49 -5.02 16.58
N ARG A 5 16.46 -6.32 16.29
CA ARG A 5 17.00 -6.86 15.03
C ARG A 5 16.07 -6.54 13.86
N TRP A 6 14.75 -6.68 14.07
CA TRP A 6 13.76 -6.36 13.06
C TRP A 6 13.75 -4.86 12.71
N GLU A 7 13.85 -3.98 13.72
CA GLU A 7 13.95 -2.53 13.53
C GLU A 7 15.17 -2.15 12.69
N LEU A 8 16.32 -2.75 12.98
CA LEU A 8 17.56 -2.54 12.23
C LEU A 8 17.47 -3.02 10.78
N GLU A 9 16.97 -4.25 10.56
CA GLU A 9 16.85 -4.84 9.22
C GLU A 9 15.87 -4.07 8.33
N ASN A 10 14.82 -3.48 8.92
CA ASN A 10 13.81 -2.71 8.19
C ASN A 10 14.06 -1.19 8.18
N ALA A 11 15.23 -0.75 8.65
CA ALA A 11 15.61 0.66 8.74
C ALA A 11 14.52 1.52 9.38
N VAL A 12 13.91 1.02 10.46
CA VAL A 12 12.87 1.73 11.20
C VAL A 12 13.47 3.00 11.76
N GLN A 13 12.94 4.14 11.31
CA GLN A 13 13.35 5.43 11.80
C GLN A 13 12.48 5.78 13.01
N THR A 14 13.12 5.90 14.18
CA THR A 14 12.49 6.54 15.32
C THR A 14 12.30 8.01 14.97
N VAL A 15 11.06 8.41 14.81
CA VAL A 15 10.75 9.82 14.59
C VAL A 15 11.07 10.54 15.92
N GLN A 16 11.69 11.73 15.90
CA GLN A 16 11.95 12.45 17.16
C GLN A 16 10.62 12.82 17.82
N ASP A 17 10.54 12.85 19.16
CA ASP A 17 9.28 13.01 19.92
C ASP A 17 8.36 14.15 19.41
N SER A 18 8.92 15.26 18.92
CA SER A 18 8.14 16.38 18.35
C SER A 18 7.52 16.10 16.98
N ASP A 19 8.12 15.21 16.19
CA ASP A 19 7.65 14.80 14.87
C ASP A 19 6.76 13.54 14.93
N VAL A 20 6.88 12.70 15.97
CA VAL A 20 5.99 11.53 16.20
C VAL A 20 4.57 12.06 16.39
N ASP A 21 4.40 13.02 17.29
CA ASP A 21 3.11 13.69 17.49
C ASP A 21 2.61 14.31 16.19
N ALA A 22 3.46 14.89 15.34
CA ALA A 22 3.02 15.48 14.07
C ALA A 22 2.58 14.42 13.03
N VAL A 23 3.28 13.30 12.91
CA VAL A 23 2.95 12.23 11.95
C VAL A 23 1.69 11.48 12.37
N TYR A 24 1.50 11.22 13.66
CA TYR A 24 0.33 10.49 14.17
C TYR A 24 -0.85 11.39 14.56
N HIS A 25 -0.67 12.71 14.71
CA HIS A 25 -1.78 13.64 14.96
C HIS A 25 -2.68 13.77 13.74
N TRP A 26 -3.97 13.52 13.93
CA TRP A 26 -4.96 13.77 12.91
C TRP A 26 -5.49 15.21 12.98
N ASN A 27 -5.32 15.97 11.89
CA ASN A 27 -5.89 17.29 11.73
C ASN A 27 -7.02 17.28 10.68
N PRO A 28 -8.30 17.29 11.11
CA PRO A 28 -9.43 17.23 10.19
C PRO A 28 -9.50 18.41 9.20
N ALA A 29 -8.99 19.58 9.57
CA ALA A 29 -9.03 20.76 8.71
C ALA A 29 -8.03 20.62 7.56
N GLU A 30 -6.79 20.21 7.86
CA GLU A 30 -5.75 19.94 6.87
C GLU A 30 -6.18 18.84 5.89
N GLN A 31 -6.78 17.75 6.40
CA GLN A 31 -7.26 16.67 5.56
C GLN A 31 -8.40 17.12 4.64
N ARG A 32 -9.33 17.96 5.13
CA ARG A 32 -10.39 18.54 4.28
C ARG A 32 -9.82 19.47 3.21
N GLU A 33 -8.84 20.30 3.56
CA GLU A 33 -8.22 21.24 2.62
C GLU A 33 -7.48 20.50 1.50
N MET A 34 -6.69 19.48 1.83
CA MET A 34 -6.01 18.63 0.84
C MET A 34 -7.00 17.95 -0.10
N GLN A 35 -8.10 17.40 0.44
CA GLN A 35 -9.15 16.75 -0.36
C GLN A 35 -9.94 17.72 -1.24
N GLN A 36 -10.05 19.00 -0.84
CA GLN A 36 -10.68 20.04 -1.67
C GLN A 36 -9.74 20.53 -2.77
N ALA A 37 -8.47 20.76 -2.44
CA ALA A 37 -7.47 21.29 -3.37
C ALA A 37 -7.06 20.27 -4.44
N ARG A 38 -7.02 18.97 -4.10
CA ARG A 38 -6.67 17.84 -4.98
C ARG A 38 -5.43 18.12 -5.86
N PRO A 39 -4.29 18.55 -5.28
CA PRO A 39 -3.11 18.96 -6.05
C PRO A 39 -2.54 17.84 -6.95
N TRP A 40 -2.73 16.58 -6.55
CA TRP A 40 -2.36 15.39 -7.33
C TRP A 40 -3.11 15.24 -8.67
N LEU A 41 -4.22 15.97 -8.90
CA LEU A 41 -4.86 16.00 -10.22
C LEU A 41 -4.12 16.90 -11.21
N GLN A 42 -3.34 17.86 -10.73
CA GLN A 42 -2.60 18.81 -11.57
C GLN A 42 -1.20 18.29 -11.90
N ASP A 43 -0.61 17.51 -10.99
CA ASP A 43 0.69 16.90 -11.16
C ASP A 43 0.57 15.38 -10.97
N PRO A 44 0.64 14.58 -12.06
CA PRO A 44 0.67 13.11 -12.00
C PRO A 44 1.81 12.56 -11.14
N THR A 45 2.82 13.38 -10.87
CA THR A 45 3.98 13.03 -10.06
C THR A 45 3.95 13.64 -8.65
N TYR A 46 2.81 14.18 -8.22
CA TYR A 46 2.67 14.94 -6.97
C TYR A 46 3.19 14.20 -5.74
N PHE A 47 2.71 12.98 -5.51
CA PHE A 47 3.18 12.14 -4.41
C PHE A 47 4.60 11.67 -4.66
N LYS A 48 5.46 11.60 -3.65
CA LYS A 48 6.87 11.19 -3.83
C LYS A 48 7.35 10.21 -2.79
N ARG A 49 6.65 10.14 -1.66
CA ARG A 49 7.09 9.43 -0.46
C ARG A 49 5.96 8.63 0.14
N VAL A 50 6.32 7.52 0.76
CA VAL A 50 5.39 6.69 1.53
C VAL A 50 6.02 6.41 2.89
N ARG A 51 5.32 6.75 3.95
CA ARG A 51 5.69 6.42 5.33
C ARG A 51 4.75 5.33 5.82
N ILE A 52 5.29 4.19 6.21
CA ILE A 52 4.51 3.05 6.70
C ILE A 52 4.85 2.86 8.17
N SER A 53 3.83 2.83 9.03
CA SER A 53 4.05 2.54 10.45
C SER A 53 4.61 1.13 10.63
N ALA A 54 5.44 0.92 11.64
CA ALA A 54 5.93 -0.41 12.00
C ALA A 54 4.77 -1.42 12.20
N LEU A 55 3.64 -0.97 12.77
CA LEU A 55 2.44 -1.78 12.95
C LEU A 55 1.83 -2.23 11.62
N ALA A 56 1.64 -1.30 10.67
CA ALA A 56 1.07 -1.62 9.37
C ALA A 56 1.99 -2.56 8.59
N LEU A 57 3.30 -2.30 8.59
CA LEU A 57 4.29 -3.15 7.95
C LEU A 57 4.25 -4.58 8.51
N LEU A 58 4.26 -4.72 9.84
CA LEU A 58 4.21 -6.03 10.49
C LEU A 58 2.93 -6.78 10.15
N LYS A 59 1.77 -6.11 10.17
CA LYS A 59 0.48 -6.74 9.80
C LYS A 59 0.46 -7.21 8.35
N MET A 60 0.94 -6.39 7.40
CA MET A 60 1.01 -6.77 5.99
C MET A 60 1.96 -7.94 5.78
N ALA A 61 3.16 -7.90 6.38
CA ALA A 61 4.14 -8.99 6.27
C ALA A 61 3.62 -10.30 6.89
N MET A 62 2.95 -10.24 8.05
CA MET A 62 2.35 -11.42 8.69
C MET A 62 1.20 -12.00 7.84
N HIS A 63 0.36 -11.15 7.25
CA HIS A 63 -0.73 -11.60 6.39
C HIS A 63 -0.20 -12.22 5.09
N ALA A 64 0.73 -11.56 4.40
CA ALA A 64 1.37 -12.08 3.20
C ALA A 64 2.01 -13.45 3.46
N ARG A 65 2.73 -13.60 4.59
CA ARG A 65 3.30 -14.90 4.99
C ARG A 65 2.23 -15.96 5.25
N SER A 66 1.06 -15.60 5.78
CA SER A 66 0.00 -16.56 6.06
C SER A 66 -0.66 -17.13 4.80
N GLY A 67 -0.57 -16.42 3.67
CA GLY A 67 -1.04 -16.90 2.36
C GLY A 67 -0.18 -18.01 1.74
N GLY A 68 1.07 -18.18 2.20
CA GLY A 68 2.00 -19.13 1.61
C GLY A 68 2.27 -18.81 0.14
N ASP A 69 1.99 -19.76 -0.75
CA ASP A 69 2.14 -19.61 -2.20
C ASP A 69 0.95 -18.88 -2.87
N LEU A 70 -0.12 -18.58 -2.13
CA LEU A 70 -1.31 -17.89 -2.65
C LEU A 70 -1.20 -16.38 -2.42
N GLU A 71 -1.66 -15.60 -3.40
CA GLU A 71 -1.75 -14.16 -3.25
C GLU A 71 -2.87 -13.82 -2.25
N VAL A 72 -2.58 -12.93 -1.31
CA VAL A 72 -3.57 -12.36 -0.40
C VAL A 72 -3.60 -10.85 -0.57
N MET A 73 -4.71 -10.22 -0.18
CA MET A 73 -4.83 -8.76 -0.26
C MET A 73 -5.54 -8.16 0.94
N GLY A 74 -5.37 -6.86 1.11
CA GLY A 74 -5.98 -6.10 2.19
C GLY A 74 -6.06 -4.60 1.88
N VAL A 75 -6.56 -3.84 2.85
CA VAL A 75 -6.68 -2.39 2.77
C VAL A 75 -5.75 -1.71 3.76
N MET A 76 -5.30 -0.52 3.40
CA MET A 76 -4.43 0.34 4.20
C MET A 76 -5.20 1.55 4.70
N GLN A 77 -5.10 1.83 5.99
CA GLN A 77 -5.69 2.98 6.65
C GLN A 77 -4.61 4.02 6.95
N GLY A 78 -4.91 5.30 6.73
CA GLY A 78 -3.95 6.36 6.97
C GLY A 78 -4.42 7.74 6.51
N LYS A 79 -3.45 8.57 6.13
CA LYS A 79 -3.67 9.94 5.67
C LYS A 79 -2.65 10.37 4.61
N VAL A 80 -2.85 11.57 4.09
CA VAL A 80 -1.89 12.25 3.22
C VAL A 80 -1.38 13.49 3.93
N LEU A 81 -0.05 13.71 3.89
CA LEU A 81 0.61 14.93 4.37
C LEU A 81 1.47 15.51 3.24
N GLY A 82 1.00 16.58 2.60
CA GLY A 82 1.65 17.13 1.41
C GLY A 82 1.80 16.07 0.31
N ASP A 83 3.03 15.85 -0.16
CA ASP A 83 3.39 14.85 -1.18
C ASP A 83 3.62 13.42 -0.62
N THR A 84 3.23 13.16 0.63
CA THR A 84 3.57 11.91 1.32
C THR A 84 2.31 11.14 1.73
N PHE A 85 2.24 9.86 1.37
CA PHE A 85 1.30 8.93 1.98
C PHE A 85 1.81 8.51 3.36
N VAL A 86 0.92 8.51 4.36
CA VAL A 86 1.20 8.00 5.70
C VAL A 86 0.26 6.84 5.97
N VAL A 87 0.78 5.62 5.87
CA VAL A 87 0.06 4.37 6.17
C VAL A 87 0.22 4.08 7.66
N MET A 88 -0.89 4.12 8.40
CA MET A 88 -0.90 4.02 9.86
C MET A 88 -1.32 2.63 10.33
N ASP A 89 -2.23 1.96 9.61
CA ASP A 89 -2.67 0.61 9.91
C ASP A 89 -3.02 -0.17 8.62
N ALA A 90 -3.12 -1.49 8.71
CA ALA A 90 -3.51 -2.36 7.60
C ALA A 90 -4.45 -3.48 8.07
N PHE A 91 -5.39 -3.88 7.21
CA PHE A 91 -6.38 -4.90 7.52
C PHE A 91 -6.47 -5.93 6.38
N PRO A 92 -6.44 -7.23 6.68
CA PRO A 92 -6.64 -8.26 5.67
C PRO A 92 -8.09 -8.23 5.16
N LEU A 93 -8.28 -8.46 3.87
CA LEU A 93 -9.59 -8.75 3.31
C LEU A 93 -9.75 -10.28 3.24
N PRO A 94 -10.96 -10.84 3.42
CA PRO A 94 -11.20 -12.28 3.39
C PRO A 94 -11.26 -12.82 1.96
N VAL A 95 -10.24 -12.50 1.15
CA VAL A 95 -10.11 -12.89 -0.25
C VAL A 95 -8.75 -13.52 -0.48
N GLU A 96 -8.77 -14.72 -1.05
CA GLU A 96 -7.59 -15.40 -1.55
C GLU A 96 -7.54 -15.18 -3.06
N GLY A 97 -6.50 -14.49 -3.52
CA GLY A 97 -6.27 -14.17 -4.91
C GLY A 97 -5.47 -15.27 -5.61
N THR A 98 -5.80 -15.48 -6.86
CA THR A 98 -4.85 -15.99 -7.85
C THR A 98 -4.89 -15.01 -9.00
N GLU A 99 -3.75 -14.60 -9.53
CA GLU A 99 -3.60 -13.65 -10.66
C GLU A 99 -4.54 -13.91 -11.85
N THR A 100 -5.05 -15.13 -12.03
CA THR A 100 -5.99 -15.49 -13.10
C THR A 100 -7.49 -15.29 -12.77
N ARG A 101 -7.86 -14.92 -11.54
CA ARG A 101 -9.27 -14.82 -11.10
C ARG A 101 -9.69 -13.38 -10.86
N VAL A 102 -10.31 -12.79 -11.88
CA VAL A 102 -10.97 -11.46 -11.84
C VAL A 102 -12.03 -11.35 -10.73
N ASN A 103 -12.67 -12.47 -10.33
CA ASN A 103 -13.75 -12.46 -9.33
C ASN A 103 -13.31 -12.08 -7.91
N ALA A 104 -12.08 -12.42 -7.49
CA ALA A 104 -11.60 -12.09 -6.15
C ALA A 104 -11.53 -10.57 -5.94
N GLN A 105 -11.27 -9.82 -7.01
CA GLN A 105 -11.26 -8.35 -6.97
C GLN A 105 -12.67 -7.77 -6.81
N ALA A 106 -13.69 -8.33 -7.47
CA ALA A 106 -15.06 -7.86 -7.31
C ALA A 106 -15.59 -8.09 -5.88
N GLU A 107 -15.30 -9.27 -5.32
CA GLU A 107 -15.62 -9.62 -3.92
C GLU A 107 -14.84 -8.73 -2.94
N ALA A 108 -13.56 -8.43 -3.23
CA ALA A 108 -12.76 -7.48 -2.48
C ALA A 108 -13.30 -6.04 -2.57
N TYR A 109 -13.80 -5.62 -3.73
CA TYR A 109 -14.42 -4.31 -3.93
C TYR A 109 -15.72 -4.20 -3.13
N GLU A 110 -16.59 -5.21 -3.17
CA GLU A 110 -17.80 -5.24 -2.33
C GLU A 110 -17.45 -5.12 -0.85
N TYR A 111 -16.44 -5.87 -0.39
CA TYR A 111 -15.98 -5.79 0.99
C TYR A 111 -15.32 -4.46 1.31
N MET A 112 -14.57 -3.85 0.39
CA MET A 112 -13.94 -2.55 0.57
C MET A 112 -14.97 -1.42 0.62
N VAL A 113 -16.02 -1.47 -0.22
CA VAL A 113 -17.16 -0.55 -0.13
C VAL A 113 -17.89 -0.76 1.20
N GLU A 114 -18.15 -2.01 1.61
CA GLU A 114 -18.76 -2.29 2.91
C GLU A 114 -17.87 -1.78 4.06
N PHE A 115 -16.54 -1.93 3.99
CA PHE A 115 -15.58 -1.44 4.97
C PHE A 115 -15.56 0.10 5.04
N LEU A 116 -15.62 0.77 3.89
CA LEU A 116 -15.68 2.23 3.75
C LEU A 116 -17.02 2.80 4.25
N GLU A 117 -18.13 2.15 3.91
CA GLU A 117 -19.49 2.58 4.29
C GLU A 117 -19.78 2.31 5.76
N THR A 118 -19.33 1.17 6.30
CA THR A 118 -19.71 0.78 7.65
C THR A 118 -18.95 1.50 8.74
N ASN A 119 -17.83 2.20 8.45
CA ASN A 119 -16.99 2.75 9.51
C ASN A 119 -16.72 1.68 10.60
N LYS A 120 -16.54 0.40 10.24
CA LYS A 120 -16.39 -0.69 11.21
C LYS A 120 -15.02 -1.34 11.06
N VAL A 121 -14.20 -1.26 12.11
CA VAL A 121 -12.94 -2.00 12.20
C VAL A 121 -13.23 -3.38 12.80
N VAL A 122 -12.66 -4.44 12.22
CA VAL A 122 -12.66 -5.78 12.83
C VAL A 122 -11.64 -5.78 13.96
N VAL A 123 -12.10 -5.92 15.21
CA VAL A 123 -11.23 -6.07 16.38
C VAL A 123 -11.70 -7.27 17.19
N GLY A 124 -10.87 -8.30 17.31
CA GLY A 124 -11.11 -9.45 18.20
C GLY A 124 -12.32 -10.30 17.82
N GLY A 125 -12.52 -10.60 16.53
CA GLY A 125 -13.63 -11.46 16.08
C GLY A 125 -15.01 -10.78 16.05
N GLY A 126 -15.06 -9.46 16.12
CA GLY A 126 -16.29 -8.68 16.00
C GLY A 126 -16.08 -7.29 15.38
N TRP A 127 -17.17 -6.74 14.86
CA TRP A 127 -17.22 -5.42 14.20
C TRP A 127 -17.45 -4.31 15.23
N ARG A 128 -16.61 -3.26 15.25
CA ARG A 128 -16.82 -2.06 16.11
C ARG A 128 -16.80 -0.78 15.28
N ASP A 129 -17.70 0.16 15.63
CA ASP A 129 -17.76 1.51 15.05
C ASP A 129 -16.42 2.26 15.26
N LYS A 130 -15.88 2.79 14.17
CA LYS A 130 -14.62 3.53 14.00
C LYS A 130 -14.63 4.85 14.79
N ARG A 131 -15.79 5.49 14.95
CA ARG A 131 -15.94 6.66 15.84
C ARG A 131 -15.88 6.27 17.31
N ALA A 132 -16.32 5.07 17.66
CA ALA A 132 -16.24 4.54 19.02
C ALA A 132 -14.82 4.04 19.38
N SER A 133 -13.92 3.86 18.40
CA SER A 133 -12.51 3.53 18.61
C SER A 133 -11.56 4.73 18.50
N GLY A 134 -12.07 5.92 18.19
CA GLY A 134 -11.28 7.16 18.12
C GLY A 134 -10.34 7.27 16.91
N ARG A 135 -10.55 6.46 15.86
CA ARG A 135 -9.70 6.45 14.65
C ARG A 135 -10.36 7.23 13.52
N GLU A 136 -9.87 8.42 13.20
CA GLU A 136 -10.47 9.30 12.19
C GLU A 136 -9.93 9.04 10.76
N GLU A 137 -8.90 8.21 10.62
CA GLU A 137 -8.18 7.96 9.37
C GLU A 137 -9.01 7.19 8.35
N ASN A 138 -8.92 7.52 7.06
CA ASN A 138 -9.64 6.82 6.00
C ASN A 138 -8.76 5.76 5.32
N ILE A 139 -9.36 4.95 4.44
CA ILE A 139 -8.59 4.10 3.55
C ILE A 139 -7.79 5.01 2.60
N VAL A 140 -6.50 4.71 2.48
CA VAL A 140 -5.57 5.45 1.61
C VAL A 140 -4.95 4.56 0.54
N GLY A 141 -5.30 3.28 0.53
CA GLY A 141 -4.75 2.34 -0.42
C GLY A 141 -5.12 0.89 -0.14
N TRP A 142 -4.53 0.02 -0.94
CA TRP A 142 -4.64 -1.42 -0.84
C TRP A 142 -3.23 -2.03 -0.87
N TYR A 143 -3.11 -3.24 -0.31
CA TYR A 143 -1.91 -4.03 -0.45
C TYR A 143 -2.23 -5.44 -0.91
N HIS A 144 -1.28 -6.08 -1.59
CA HIS A 144 -1.34 -7.50 -1.92
C HIS A 144 0.05 -8.14 -1.87
N SER A 145 0.08 -9.46 -1.91
CA SER A 145 1.34 -10.21 -1.87
C SER A 145 1.70 -10.79 -3.23
N HIS A 146 3.00 -10.78 -3.56
CA HIS A 146 3.59 -11.49 -4.70
C HIS A 146 4.61 -12.53 -4.19
N PRO A 147 4.23 -13.78 -3.90
CA PRO A 147 5.13 -14.76 -3.29
C PRO A 147 6.26 -15.23 -4.23
N GLY A 148 7.45 -14.62 -4.11
CA GLY A 148 8.69 -15.06 -4.76
C GLY A 148 9.03 -14.41 -6.09
N TYR A 149 8.17 -13.56 -6.66
CA TYR A 149 8.39 -12.93 -7.97
C TYR A 149 8.60 -11.41 -7.92
N GLY A 150 8.86 -10.87 -6.73
CA GLY A 150 9.24 -9.47 -6.55
C GLY A 150 8.03 -8.57 -6.34
N CYS A 151 8.30 -7.30 -6.06
CA CYS A 151 7.27 -6.29 -5.82
C CYS A 151 7.13 -5.41 -7.07
N TRP A 152 6.06 -5.62 -7.83
CA TRP A 152 5.69 -4.84 -9.02
C TRP A 152 4.18 -4.95 -9.24
N LEU A 153 3.62 -4.18 -10.18
CA LEU A 153 2.19 -4.30 -10.52
C LEU A 153 2.03 -5.06 -11.84
N SER A 154 1.27 -6.16 -11.81
CA SER A 154 0.82 -6.88 -13.00
C SER A 154 -0.13 -6.02 -13.86
N GLY A 155 -0.42 -6.44 -15.09
CA GLY A 155 -1.42 -5.75 -15.91
C GLY A 155 -2.80 -5.64 -15.24
N ILE A 156 -3.18 -6.65 -14.46
CA ILE A 156 -4.40 -6.67 -13.66
C ILE A 156 -4.30 -5.67 -12.50
N ASP A 157 -3.16 -5.63 -11.81
CA ASP A 157 -2.93 -4.69 -10.70
C ASP A 157 -2.94 -3.24 -11.20
N VAL A 158 -2.37 -2.97 -12.38
CA VAL A 158 -2.42 -1.65 -13.01
C VAL A 158 -3.87 -1.24 -13.31
N GLY A 159 -4.68 -2.14 -13.86
CA GLY A 159 -6.11 -1.88 -14.11
C GLY A 159 -6.90 -1.59 -12.82
N THR A 160 -6.64 -2.35 -11.76
CA THR A 160 -7.23 -2.14 -10.43
C THR A 160 -6.79 -0.80 -9.85
N GLN A 161 -5.50 -0.49 -9.91
CA GLN A 161 -4.97 0.74 -9.37
C GLN A 161 -5.45 1.99 -10.14
N LEU A 162 -5.57 1.91 -11.47
CA LEU A 162 -6.21 2.97 -12.28
C LEU A 162 -7.67 3.20 -11.88
N THR A 163 -8.42 2.13 -11.63
CA THR A 163 -9.81 2.21 -11.17
C THR A 163 -9.90 2.86 -9.79
N ASN A 164 -9.06 2.44 -8.85
CA ASN A 164 -8.99 3.03 -7.52
C ASN A 164 -8.57 4.51 -7.55
N GLN A 165 -7.55 4.87 -8.32
CA GLN A 165 -7.13 6.26 -8.52
C GLN A 165 -8.19 7.11 -9.24
N LYS A 166 -9.14 6.49 -9.97
CA LYS A 166 -10.24 7.22 -10.59
C LYS A 166 -11.37 7.54 -9.60
N TYR A 167 -11.73 6.57 -8.74
CA TYR A 167 -12.93 6.68 -7.90
C TYR A 167 -12.66 6.94 -6.42
N GLN A 168 -11.45 6.68 -5.92
CA GLN A 168 -11.08 6.74 -4.50
C GLN A 168 -9.80 7.57 -4.25
N GLU A 169 -9.40 8.43 -5.19
CA GLU A 169 -8.20 9.25 -5.07
C GLU A 169 -8.23 10.18 -3.84
N PRO A 170 -7.16 10.28 -3.03
CA PRO A 170 -5.81 9.72 -3.21
C PRO A 170 -5.69 8.24 -2.80
N PHE A 171 -5.15 7.39 -3.68
CA PHE A 171 -5.04 5.94 -3.45
C PHE A 171 -3.67 5.32 -3.77
N LEU A 172 -3.13 4.49 -2.88
CA LEU A 172 -1.82 3.84 -3.01
C LEU A 172 -1.95 2.32 -3.21
N ALA A 173 -1.08 1.71 -4.03
CA ALA A 173 -0.90 0.26 -4.08
C ALA A 173 0.41 -0.12 -3.38
N VAL A 174 0.39 -1.15 -2.54
CA VAL A 174 1.59 -1.73 -1.91
C VAL A 174 1.68 -3.22 -2.24
N VAL A 175 2.84 -3.67 -2.71
CA VAL A 175 3.12 -5.09 -2.95
C VAL A 175 4.14 -5.58 -1.95
N VAL A 176 3.90 -6.76 -1.37
CA VAL A 176 4.80 -7.42 -0.41
C VAL A 176 5.21 -8.78 -0.94
N ASP A 177 6.51 -9.09 -0.98
CA ASP A 177 7.00 -10.44 -1.33
C ASP A 177 7.38 -11.20 -0.05
N PRO A 178 6.53 -12.11 0.47
CA PRO A 178 6.82 -12.82 1.71
C PRO A 178 8.00 -13.80 1.60
N HIS A 179 8.24 -14.37 0.42
CA HIS A 179 9.34 -15.32 0.21
C HIS A 179 10.69 -14.63 0.17
N ARG A 180 10.78 -13.48 -0.52
CA ARG A 180 11.98 -12.64 -0.48
C ARG A 180 12.21 -12.04 0.89
N THR A 181 11.13 -11.67 1.58
CA THR A 181 11.20 -11.20 2.97
C THR A 181 11.88 -12.23 3.87
N GLU A 182 11.48 -13.49 3.77
CA GLU A 182 12.09 -14.58 4.55
C GLU A 182 13.56 -14.82 4.16
N ALA A 183 13.87 -14.78 2.86
CA ALA A 183 15.22 -15.01 2.36
C ALA A 183 16.20 -13.87 2.72
N ALA A 184 15.73 -12.62 2.70
CA ALA A 184 16.55 -11.44 2.94
C ALA A 184 16.63 -11.02 4.41
N GLY A 185 15.67 -11.44 5.25
CA GLY A 185 15.52 -10.98 6.63
C GLY A 185 15.01 -9.54 6.76
N LYS A 186 14.65 -8.90 5.65
CA LYS A 186 14.07 -7.55 5.57
C LYS A 186 12.76 -7.64 4.80
N VAL A 187 11.73 -6.89 5.20
CA VAL A 187 10.46 -6.89 4.46
C VAL A 187 10.68 -6.34 3.06
N GLU A 188 10.45 -7.21 2.07
CA GLU A 188 10.49 -6.86 0.65
C GLU A 188 9.13 -6.25 0.29
N LEU A 189 9.14 -4.94 0.04
CA LEU A 189 7.94 -4.14 -0.18
C LEU A 189 8.18 -3.12 -1.28
N GLY A 190 7.22 -2.99 -2.19
CA GLY A 190 7.15 -1.91 -3.17
C GLY A 190 5.87 -1.09 -2.99
N ALA A 191 5.96 0.23 -3.17
CA ALA A 191 4.82 1.13 -3.13
C ALA A 191 4.66 1.84 -4.48
N PHE A 192 3.44 1.86 -5.00
CA PHE A 192 3.19 2.16 -6.39
C PHE A 192 1.96 3.04 -6.60
N ARG A 193 2.07 3.88 -7.62
CA ARG A 193 0.95 4.58 -8.25
C ARG A 193 1.02 4.43 -9.76
N THR A 194 -0.15 4.45 -10.39
CA THR A 194 -0.23 4.43 -11.86
C THR A 194 -0.25 5.83 -12.43
N TYR A 195 0.35 6.00 -13.60
CA TYR A 195 0.20 7.23 -14.37
C TYR A 195 -1.20 7.30 -15.00
N PRO A 196 -1.79 8.50 -15.12
CA PRO A 196 -3.04 8.69 -15.85
C PRO A 196 -2.94 8.23 -17.31
N GLU A 197 -4.06 7.80 -17.87
CA GLU A 197 -4.13 7.38 -19.27
C GLU A 197 -3.65 8.50 -20.20
N GLY A 198 -2.74 8.16 -21.13
CA GLY A 198 -2.14 9.10 -22.08
C GLY A 198 -0.94 9.90 -21.55
N TYR A 199 -0.61 9.81 -20.26
CA TYR A 199 0.63 10.38 -19.74
C TYR A 199 1.83 9.53 -20.15
N LYS A 200 2.86 10.17 -20.72
CA LYS A 200 4.15 9.53 -20.99
C LYS A 200 5.11 9.90 -19.88
N ALA A 201 5.53 8.90 -19.10
CA ALA A 201 6.59 9.08 -18.13
C ALA A 201 7.85 9.61 -18.82
N PRO A 202 8.60 10.54 -18.20
CA PRO A 202 10.00 10.78 -18.57
C PRO A 202 10.73 9.44 -18.53
N ASP A 203 11.69 9.20 -19.44
CA ASP A 203 12.44 7.93 -19.53
C ASP A 203 12.75 7.39 -18.13
N ALA A 204 12.09 6.29 -17.79
CA ALA A 204 12.15 5.73 -16.44
C ALA A 204 13.62 5.40 -16.17
N GLY A 205 14.21 6.07 -15.17
CA GLY A 205 15.51 5.68 -14.65
C GLY A 205 15.46 4.19 -14.26
N PRO A 206 16.62 3.52 -14.17
CA PRO A 206 16.65 2.11 -13.83
C PRO A 206 15.92 1.88 -12.51
N SER A 207 14.77 1.20 -12.57
CA SER A 207 14.12 0.63 -11.40
C SER A 207 15.13 -0.25 -10.67
N GLU A 208 15.03 -0.36 -9.34
CA GLU A 208 15.82 -1.33 -8.59
C GLU A 208 15.69 -2.71 -9.26
N TYR A 209 16.82 -3.31 -9.59
CA TYR A 209 16.87 -4.57 -10.31
C TYR A 209 16.31 -5.68 -9.42
N GLN A 210 15.14 -6.20 -9.79
CA GLN A 210 14.55 -7.38 -9.14
C GLN A 210 14.63 -8.59 -10.08
N THR A 211 15.00 -9.75 -9.53
CA THR A 211 15.03 -11.00 -10.31
C THR A 211 13.60 -11.49 -10.53
N ILE A 212 13.01 -11.25 -11.70
CA ILE A 212 11.64 -11.68 -12.00
C ILE A 212 11.67 -13.03 -12.73
N PRO A 213 10.82 -14.03 -12.35
CA PRO A 213 10.73 -15.29 -13.08
C PRO A 213 10.38 -15.10 -14.56
N MET A 214 10.89 -15.99 -15.43
CA MET A 214 10.69 -15.89 -16.88
C MET A 214 9.22 -15.87 -17.30
N GLU A 215 8.35 -16.55 -16.55
CA GLU A 215 6.91 -16.61 -16.81
C GLU A 215 6.19 -15.27 -16.55
N LYS A 216 6.83 -14.33 -15.84
CA LYS A 216 6.29 -13.02 -15.44
C LYS A 216 6.96 -11.84 -16.13
N ILE A 217 8.07 -12.08 -16.82
CA ILE A 217 8.91 -11.01 -17.37
C ILE A 217 8.20 -10.22 -18.48
N GLU A 218 7.32 -10.87 -19.24
CA GLU A 218 6.55 -10.22 -20.30
C GLU A 218 5.55 -9.22 -19.71
N ASP A 219 4.75 -9.64 -18.72
CA ASP A 219 3.77 -8.78 -18.06
C ASP A 219 4.44 -7.61 -17.34
N PHE A 220 5.53 -7.88 -16.61
CA PHE A 220 6.34 -6.83 -15.98
C PHE A 220 6.83 -5.80 -17.02
N GLY A 221 7.42 -6.27 -18.13
CA GLY A 221 8.01 -5.40 -19.14
C GLY A 221 6.99 -4.51 -19.85
N VAL A 222 5.76 -4.98 -20.06
CA VAL A 222 4.69 -4.23 -20.73
C VAL A 222 4.14 -3.12 -19.85
N HIS A 223 4.06 -3.34 -18.54
CA HIS A 223 3.41 -2.41 -17.61
C HIS A 223 4.37 -1.54 -16.79
N ALA A 224 5.68 -1.80 -16.83
CA ALA A 224 6.68 -1.04 -16.08
C ALA A 224 6.63 0.49 -16.31
N ASN A 225 6.31 0.94 -17.52
CA ASN A 225 6.23 2.38 -17.86
C ASN A 225 4.90 3.04 -17.46
N GLN A 226 3.92 2.27 -17.02
CA GLN A 226 2.59 2.75 -16.60
C GLN A 226 2.52 3.01 -15.10
N VAL A 227 3.57 2.62 -14.38
CA VAL A 227 3.63 2.64 -12.93
C VAL A 227 4.83 3.47 -12.51
N ARG A 228 4.69 4.18 -11.40
CA ARG A 228 5.81 4.78 -10.69
C ARG A 228 5.98 4.05 -9.36
N ALA A 229 7.19 3.54 -9.13
CA ALA A 229 7.62 3.18 -7.79
C ALA A 229 7.83 4.48 -7.02
N ASP A 230 7.11 4.68 -5.92
CA ASP A 230 7.34 5.83 -5.05
C ASP A 230 8.63 5.54 -4.26
N VAL A 231 9.74 6.09 -4.78
CA VAL A 231 11.11 5.84 -4.31
C VAL A 231 11.33 6.57 -2.99
N GLU A 232 10.89 5.94 -1.90
CA GLU A 232 11.38 5.99 -0.51
C GLU A 232 10.22 5.57 0.40
N ALA A 233 9.91 4.27 0.40
CA ALA A 233 9.10 3.67 1.45
C ALA A 233 9.95 3.59 2.73
N GLY A 234 9.67 4.47 3.68
CA GLY A 234 10.33 4.49 4.99
C GLY A 234 9.42 3.89 6.06
N VAL A 235 10.01 3.07 6.94
CA VAL A 235 9.29 2.59 8.13
C VAL A 235 9.50 3.57 9.26
N VAL A 236 8.40 4.02 9.86
CA VAL A 236 8.41 4.95 10.99
C VAL A 236 7.81 4.30 12.23
N GLU A 237 8.45 4.55 13.37
CA GLU A 237 7.96 4.25 14.71
C GLU A 237 7.92 5.52 15.55
#